data_AF-A0A947BZP3-F1
#
_entry.id   AF-A0A947BZP3-F1
#
_cell.length_a   1.000
_cell.length_b   1.000
_cell.length_c   1.000
_cell.angle_alpha   90.00
_cell.angle_beta   90.00
_cell.angle_gamma   90.00
#
_symmetry.space_group_name_H-M   'P 1'
#
loop_
_entity.id
_entity.type
_entity.pdbx_description
1 polymer ?
#
loop_
_entity_poly.entity_id
_entity_poly.type
_entity_poly.pdbx_seq_one_letter_code
_entity_poly.pdbx_strand_id
1 'polypeptide(L)'
;MNGYLSVKNWDKFQHYKDRNPPWIKLHRDLLRDYEFACLQDASKLLLIELWLLASQLDNKIPNDDKWLARQIPYNGKINTKPLIDNGFIELVQDDSNTLAGCKQVAMPEAEAEAEAKTETEQRPRKTRLQPDWILPDDYREYCKTKRPDLCPDATAENFKDYFIGEGKLMMDWKRTWQRWVRKEHGTTRKAGNGASTRTVQTPADRHEEAVRRRQDSNAPLG
;
A
#
# COMPACT_ATOMS: atom_id res chain seq x y z
N MET A 1 26.58 -27.39 -17.50
CA MET A 1 26.08 -27.26 -16.12
C MET A 1 24.86 -26.36 -16.22
N ASN A 2 23.65 -26.92 -16.11
CA ASN A 2 22.41 -26.17 -16.30
C ASN A 2 22.00 -25.59 -14.94
N GLY A 3 22.61 -24.46 -14.58
CA GLY A 3 22.14 -23.65 -13.46
C GLY A 3 21.39 -22.42 -13.96
N TYR A 4 20.55 -21.84 -13.12
CA TYR A 4 19.94 -20.55 -13.37
C TYR A 4 20.32 -19.56 -12.27
N LEU A 5 20.37 -18.29 -12.65
CA LEU A 5 20.55 -17.15 -11.78
C LEU A 5 19.17 -16.66 -11.35
N SER A 6 19.04 -16.39 -10.06
CA SER A 6 17.83 -15.84 -9.46
C SER A 6 18.15 -14.57 -8.69
N VAL A 7 17.38 -13.51 -8.92
CA VAL A 7 17.51 -12.26 -8.17
C VAL A 7 16.93 -12.45 -6.78
N LYS A 8 17.73 -12.13 -5.76
CA LYS A 8 17.31 -12.26 -4.37
C LYS A 8 16.21 -11.25 -4.05
N ASN A 9 15.23 -11.64 -3.24
CA ASN A 9 14.07 -10.80 -2.87
C ASN A 9 13.22 -10.33 -4.07
N TRP A 10 13.15 -11.09 -5.15
CA TRP A 10 12.44 -10.69 -6.38
C TRP A 10 11.00 -10.22 -6.14
N ASP A 11 10.25 -10.87 -5.24
CA ASP A 11 8.87 -10.48 -4.88
C ASP A 11 8.72 -9.02 -4.40
N LYS A 12 9.80 -8.40 -3.89
CA LYS A 12 9.81 -6.97 -3.50
C LYS A 12 9.94 -6.03 -4.69
N PHE A 13 10.63 -6.47 -5.74
CA PHE A 13 10.90 -5.70 -6.96
C PHE A 13 9.79 -5.89 -7.99
N GLN A 14 9.27 -7.11 -8.10
CA GLN A 14 8.19 -7.45 -9.00
C GLN A 14 7.25 -8.49 -8.39
N HIS A 15 5.94 -8.21 -8.45
CA HIS A 15 4.90 -9.09 -7.91
C HIS A 15 3.93 -9.59 -8.98
N TYR A 16 3.98 -9.02 -10.19
CA TYR A 16 3.19 -9.49 -11.32
C TYR A 16 3.80 -10.78 -11.86
N LYS A 17 2.98 -11.83 -12.01
CA LYS A 17 3.37 -13.11 -12.63
C LYS A 17 2.84 -13.25 -14.05
N ASP A 18 1.57 -12.86 -14.29
CA ASP A 18 0.91 -13.11 -15.59
C ASP A 18 0.82 -11.89 -16.53
N ARG A 19 1.36 -10.73 -16.14
CA ARG A 19 1.12 -9.45 -16.84
C ARG A 19 2.35 -8.84 -17.51
N ASN A 20 3.53 -9.45 -17.38
CA ASN A 20 4.84 -8.98 -17.88
C ASN A 20 4.91 -7.45 -18.11
N PRO A 21 4.84 -6.66 -17.01
CA PRO A 21 4.75 -5.21 -17.13
C PRO A 21 6.02 -4.61 -17.76
N PRO A 22 5.91 -3.45 -18.45
CA PRO A 22 7.07 -2.82 -19.09
C PRO A 22 8.03 -2.15 -18.09
N TRP A 23 7.90 -2.39 -16.79
CA TRP A 23 8.67 -1.75 -15.73
C TRP A 23 8.90 -2.68 -14.54
N ILE A 24 9.99 -2.42 -13.81
CA ILE A 24 10.33 -3.05 -12.53
C ILE A 24 10.46 -1.98 -11.44
N LYS A 25 10.25 -2.33 -10.15
CA LYS A 25 10.46 -1.37 -9.05
C LYS A 25 11.93 -1.35 -8.65
N LEU A 26 12.60 -0.22 -8.87
CA LEU A 26 13.90 0.05 -8.29
C LEU A 26 13.72 0.80 -6.96
N HIS A 27 14.08 0.16 -5.85
CA HIS A 27 13.95 0.77 -4.53
C HIS A 27 15.15 1.65 -4.21
N ARG A 28 14.89 2.86 -3.69
CA ARG A 28 15.95 3.81 -3.28
C ARG A 28 16.91 3.26 -2.23
N ASP A 29 16.47 2.26 -1.46
CA ASP A 29 17.25 1.66 -0.38
C ASP A 29 18.48 0.91 -0.94
N LEU A 30 18.47 0.56 -2.23
CA LEU A 30 19.65 0.04 -2.93
C LEU A 30 20.86 0.99 -2.84
N LEU A 31 20.63 2.30 -2.88
CA LEU A 31 21.71 3.30 -2.75
C LEU A 31 22.24 3.44 -1.31
N ARG A 32 21.54 2.86 -0.32
CA ARG A 32 21.99 2.83 1.08
C ARG A 32 22.74 1.55 1.42
N ASP A 33 22.73 0.57 0.52
CA ASP A 33 23.41 -0.70 0.68
C ASP A 33 24.91 -0.53 0.43
N TYR A 34 25.72 -0.91 1.43
CA TYR A 34 27.17 -0.77 1.38
C TYR A 34 27.79 -1.71 0.34
N GLU A 35 27.30 -2.96 0.26
CA GLU A 35 27.77 -3.94 -0.72
C GLU A 35 27.49 -3.44 -2.13
N PHE A 36 26.30 -2.84 -2.34
CA PHE A 36 25.97 -2.22 -3.62
C PHE A 36 26.88 -1.02 -3.92
N ALA A 37 27.16 -0.17 -2.95
CA ALA A 37 28.02 0.99 -3.12
C ALA A 37 29.46 0.59 -3.53
N CYS A 38 29.97 -0.50 -2.96
CA CYS A 38 31.30 -1.04 -3.22
C CYS A 38 31.45 -1.74 -4.59
N LEU A 39 30.35 -2.12 -5.24
CA LEU A 39 30.41 -2.73 -6.57
C LEU A 39 31.00 -1.76 -7.62
N GLN A 40 31.71 -2.34 -8.59
CA GLN A 40 32.14 -1.60 -9.78
C GLN A 40 30.92 -1.15 -10.59
N ASP A 41 31.05 -0.02 -11.28
CA ASP A 41 29.95 0.57 -12.07
C ASP A 41 29.42 -0.40 -13.13
N ALA A 42 30.32 -1.19 -13.73
CA ALA A 42 29.94 -2.27 -14.65
C ALA A 42 29.08 -3.36 -13.97
N SER A 43 29.42 -3.77 -12.75
CA SER A 43 28.65 -4.75 -11.98
C SER A 43 27.31 -4.19 -11.53
N LYS A 44 27.25 -2.91 -11.15
CA LYS A 44 26.00 -2.22 -10.80
C LYS A 44 25.04 -2.19 -11.99
N LEU A 45 25.55 -1.85 -13.19
CA LEU A 45 24.73 -1.87 -14.41
C LEU A 45 24.26 -3.28 -14.74
N LEU A 46 25.16 -4.27 -14.69
CA LEU A 46 24.83 -5.67 -14.94
C LEU A 46 23.73 -6.18 -13.99
N LEU A 47 23.75 -5.77 -12.72
CA LEU A 47 22.69 -6.12 -11.77
C LEU A 47 21.32 -5.60 -12.24
N ILE A 48 21.25 -4.35 -12.68
CA ILE A 48 20.01 -3.73 -13.16
C ILE A 48 19.52 -4.44 -14.43
N GLU A 49 20.43 -4.78 -15.36
CA GLU A 49 20.10 -5.52 -16.58
C GLU A 49 19.58 -6.93 -16.27
N LEU A 50 20.19 -7.62 -15.30
CA LEU A 50 19.72 -8.92 -14.84
C LEU A 50 18.34 -8.82 -14.17
N TRP A 51 18.01 -7.72 -13.49
CA TRP A 51 16.64 -7.52 -12.97
C TRP A 51 15.61 -7.32 -14.08
N LEU A 52 15.99 -6.67 -15.18
CA LEU A 52 15.11 -6.56 -16.34
C LEU A 52 14.86 -7.95 -16.97
N LEU A 53 15.89 -8.79 -17.07
CA LEU A 53 15.76 -10.16 -17.55
C LEU A 53 14.94 -11.03 -16.59
N ALA A 54 15.13 -10.89 -15.27
CA ALA A 54 14.32 -11.58 -14.27
C ALA A 54 12.82 -11.29 -14.43
N SER A 55 12.45 -10.07 -14.84
CA SER A 55 11.06 -9.71 -15.10
C SER A 55 10.44 -10.38 -16.31
N GLN A 56 11.26 -10.76 -17.30
CA GLN A 56 10.80 -11.43 -18.51
C GLN A 56 10.75 -12.96 -18.34
N LEU A 57 11.56 -13.50 -17.43
CA LEU A 57 11.82 -14.94 -17.27
C LEU A 57 11.40 -15.47 -15.91
N ASP A 58 10.47 -14.80 -15.22
CA ASP A 58 9.97 -15.20 -13.90
C ASP A 58 11.09 -15.52 -12.89
N ASN A 59 12.14 -14.70 -12.90
CA ASN A 59 13.30 -14.81 -12.04
C ASN A 59 14.13 -16.11 -12.20
N LYS A 60 14.04 -16.74 -13.37
CA LYS A 60 14.84 -17.91 -13.78
C LYS A 60 15.70 -17.57 -14.97
N ILE A 61 16.82 -16.89 -14.73
CA ILE A 61 17.72 -16.44 -15.79
C ILE A 61 18.72 -17.55 -16.09
N PRO A 62 18.86 -18.03 -17.34
CA PRO A 62 19.88 -19.02 -17.68
C PRO A 62 21.29 -18.54 -17.32
N ASN A 63 22.07 -19.35 -16.59
CA ASN A 63 23.47 -19.06 -16.31
C ASN A 63 24.36 -19.46 -17.51
N ASP A 64 24.14 -18.83 -18.67
CA ASP A 64 24.90 -19.04 -19.90
C ASP A 64 25.46 -17.69 -20.38
N ASP A 65 26.78 -17.54 -20.31
CA ASP A 65 27.50 -16.33 -20.72
C ASP A 65 27.22 -15.94 -22.17
N LYS A 66 27.08 -16.91 -23.09
CA LYS A 66 26.79 -16.64 -24.51
C LYS A 66 25.36 -16.14 -24.70
N TRP A 67 24.42 -16.67 -23.92
CA TRP A 67 23.04 -16.23 -23.96
C TRP A 67 22.92 -14.83 -23.33
N LEU A 68 23.54 -14.60 -22.17
CA LEU A 68 23.56 -13.30 -21.51
C LEU A 68 24.17 -12.21 -22.40
N ALA A 69 25.29 -12.49 -23.07
CA ALA A 69 25.92 -11.55 -24.00
C ALA A 69 25.07 -11.21 -25.24
N ARG A 70 24.08 -12.05 -25.57
CA ARG A 70 23.12 -11.76 -26.66
C ARG A 70 21.94 -10.91 -26.20
N GLN A 71 21.52 -11.07 -24.95
CA GLN A 71 20.35 -10.37 -24.41
C GLN A 71 20.69 -9.01 -23.83
N ILE A 72 21.87 -8.92 -23.21
CA ILE A 72 22.34 -7.71 -22.57
C ILE A 72 23.17 -6.93 -23.60
N PRO A 73 22.83 -5.66 -23.90
CA PRO A 73 23.60 -4.82 -24.81
C PRO A 73 24.89 -4.32 -24.16
N TYR A 74 25.73 -5.25 -23.66
CA TYR A 74 26.96 -4.97 -22.93
C TYR A 74 28.16 -5.53 -23.70
N ASN A 75 29.08 -4.63 -24.09
CA ASN A 75 30.28 -4.99 -24.86
C ASN A 75 31.48 -5.45 -24.00
N GLY A 76 31.31 -5.53 -22.67
CA GLY A 76 32.37 -5.93 -21.75
C GLY A 76 32.30 -7.41 -21.34
N LYS A 77 33.18 -7.81 -20.42
CA LYS A 77 33.15 -9.16 -19.83
C LYS A 77 32.02 -9.24 -18.79
N ILE A 78 31.07 -10.14 -19.02
CA ILE A 78 30.00 -10.42 -18.05
C ILE A 78 30.62 -11.15 -16.85
N ASN A 79 30.70 -10.48 -15.72
CA ASN A 79 31.22 -11.03 -14.47
C ASN A 79 30.09 -11.13 -13.45
N THR A 80 29.49 -12.32 -13.33
CA THR A 80 28.42 -12.58 -12.35
C THR A 80 28.95 -12.87 -10.95
N LYS A 81 30.24 -13.22 -10.81
CA LYS A 81 30.86 -13.56 -9.51
C LYS A 81 30.65 -12.49 -8.43
N PRO A 82 30.95 -11.19 -8.68
CA PRO A 82 30.75 -10.17 -7.65
C PRO A 82 29.29 -10.05 -7.20
N LEU A 83 28.34 -10.28 -8.10
CA LEU A 83 26.91 -10.20 -7.78
C LEU A 83 26.44 -11.37 -6.91
N ILE A 84 27.05 -12.54 -7.11
CA ILE A 84 26.81 -13.73 -6.30
C ILE A 84 27.48 -13.58 -4.93
N ASP A 85 28.74 -13.14 -4.90
CA ASP A 85 29.52 -12.98 -3.67
C ASP A 85 28.89 -11.93 -2.73
N ASN A 86 28.36 -10.84 -3.29
CA ASN A 86 27.64 -9.80 -2.53
C ASN A 86 26.16 -10.18 -2.25
N GLY A 87 25.71 -11.36 -2.69
CA GLY A 87 24.38 -11.89 -2.38
C GLY A 87 23.21 -11.17 -3.05
N PHE A 88 23.44 -10.45 -4.15
CA PHE A 88 22.38 -9.86 -4.97
C PHE A 88 21.72 -10.90 -5.88
N ILE A 89 22.49 -11.92 -6.28
CA ILE A 89 22.07 -13.00 -7.18
C ILE A 89 22.41 -14.34 -6.55
N GLU A 90 21.49 -15.28 -6.64
CA GLU A 90 21.66 -16.65 -6.19
C GLU A 90 21.82 -17.55 -7.41
N LEU A 91 22.89 -18.36 -7.42
CA LEU A 91 23.09 -19.40 -8.43
C LEU A 91 22.42 -20.68 -7.95
N VAL A 92 21.34 -21.07 -8.61
CA VAL A 92 20.64 -22.33 -8.33
C VAL A 92 21.08 -23.36 -9.37
N GLN A 93 21.61 -24.49 -8.92
CA GLN A 93 21.97 -25.61 -9.78
C GLN A 93 20.77 -26.57 -9.88
N ASP A 94 20.43 -27.03 -11.08
CA ASP A 94 19.48 -28.14 -11.27
C ASP A 94 20.15 -29.46 -10.85
N ASP A 95 20.38 -29.63 -9.56
CA ASP A 95 20.71 -30.93 -9.00
C ASP A 95 19.42 -31.72 -8.92
N SER A 96 19.17 -32.49 -9.97
CA SER A 96 18.21 -33.58 -10.00
C SER A 96 18.60 -34.59 -8.91
N ASN A 97 18.19 -34.31 -7.68
CA ASN A 97 18.16 -35.29 -6.60
C ASN A 97 16.69 -35.57 -6.28
N THR A 98 16.23 -36.63 -6.93
CA THR A 98 15.01 -37.41 -6.68
C THR A 98 14.68 -37.57 -5.19
N LEU A 99 13.51 -37.10 -4.76
CA LEU A 99 12.62 -37.65 -3.71
C LEU A 99 11.29 -36.86 -3.85
N ALA A 100 10.14 -37.36 -4.30
CA ALA A 100 9.60 -38.70 -4.43
C ALA A 100 8.66 -38.79 -5.66
N GLY A 101 8.41 -40.03 -6.09
CA GLY A 101 7.82 -40.36 -7.38
C GLY A 101 6.40 -39.88 -7.65
N CYS A 102 6.21 -39.54 -8.92
CA CYS A 102 5.10 -39.95 -9.79
C CYS A 102 3.73 -40.16 -9.13
N LYS A 103 2.79 -39.28 -9.48
CA LYS A 103 1.50 -39.69 -10.07
C LYS A 103 0.95 -38.56 -10.93
N GLN A 104 1.11 -38.70 -12.24
CA GLN A 104 0.19 -38.08 -13.19
C GLN A 104 -1.09 -38.91 -13.18
N VAL A 105 -2.22 -38.26 -12.94
CA VAL A 105 -3.52 -38.73 -13.44
C VAL A 105 -4.19 -37.53 -14.07
N ALA A 106 -4.52 -37.68 -15.35
CA ALA A 106 -5.26 -36.74 -16.16
C ALA A 106 -6.76 -36.74 -15.78
N MET A 107 -7.34 -35.53 -15.64
CA MET A 107 -8.72 -35.05 -15.93
C MET A 107 -9.96 -35.86 -15.44
N PRO A 108 -11.19 -35.29 -15.29
CA PRO A 108 -11.71 -33.97 -15.69
C PRO A 108 -12.50 -33.19 -14.60
N GLU A 109 -13.13 -32.08 -14.98
CA GLU A 109 -13.99 -31.17 -14.20
C GLU A 109 -15.07 -31.85 -13.32
N ALA A 110 -15.27 -31.34 -12.11
CA ALA A 110 -16.54 -31.35 -11.39
C ALA A 110 -16.53 -30.33 -10.24
N GLU A 111 -17.51 -29.44 -10.25
CA GLU A 111 -17.86 -28.51 -9.18
C GLU A 111 -18.25 -29.28 -7.90
N ALA A 112 -17.82 -28.82 -6.72
CA ALA A 112 -18.63 -28.74 -5.50
C ALA A 112 -17.77 -28.36 -4.28
N GLU A 113 -18.32 -27.42 -3.52
CA GLU A 113 -17.88 -26.91 -2.23
C GLU A 113 -17.73 -28.01 -1.17
N ALA A 114 -16.70 -27.92 -0.32
CA ALA A 114 -16.84 -28.07 1.13
C ALA A 114 -15.47 -27.98 1.83
N GLU A 115 -15.50 -27.24 2.92
CA GLU A 115 -14.46 -26.81 3.84
C GLU A 115 -13.70 -27.97 4.53
N ALA A 116 -12.38 -27.83 4.69
CA ALA A 116 -11.70 -28.15 5.96
C ALA A 116 -10.22 -27.75 5.97
N LYS A 117 -9.90 -26.85 6.92
CA LYS A 117 -8.67 -26.77 7.72
C LYS A 117 -7.33 -26.60 7.00
N THR A 118 -6.75 -25.41 7.13
CA THR A 118 -5.44 -25.31 7.78
C THR A 118 -5.22 -23.92 8.35
N GLU A 119 -5.12 -23.90 9.67
CA GLU A 119 -4.58 -22.86 10.52
C GLU A 119 -3.20 -22.45 9.99
N THR A 120 -3.19 -21.50 9.07
CA THR A 120 -1.97 -20.86 8.58
C THR A 120 -1.84 -19.58 9.36
N GLU A 121 -0.72 -19.42 10.08
CA GLU A 121 -0.27 -18.17 10.64
C GLU A 121 -0.36 -17.07 9.56
N GLN A 122 -1.44 -16.30 9.60
CA GLN A 122 -1.68 -15.24 8.63
C GLN A 122 -0.69 -14.11 8.94
N ARG A 123 0.38 -14.04 8.14
CA ARG A 123 1.21 -12.83 8.06
C ARG A 123 0.28 -11.63 7.82
N PRO A 124 0.46 -10.50 8.53
CA PRO A 124 -0.53 -9.42 8.56
C PRO A 124 -0.76 -8.87 7.15
N ARG A 125 -1.96 -9.10 6.61
CA ARG A 125 -2.39 -8.57 5.31
C ARG A 125 -2.86 -7.12 5.50
N LYS A 126 -2.64 -6.28 4.49
CA LYS A 126 -3.22 -4.93 4.46
C LYS A 126 -4.73 -5.05 4.32
N THR A 127 -5.47 -4.50 5.25
CA THR A 127 -6.95 -4.55 5.30
C THR A 127 -7.51 -3.18 4.96
N ARG A 128 -8.69 -3.13 4.33
CA ARG A 128 -9.44 -1.88 4.12
C ARG A 128 -10.23 -1.56 5.39
N LEU A 129 -10.41 -0.27 5.70
CA LEU A 129 -11.27 0.12 6.81
C LEU A 129 -12.72 -0.18 6.42
N GLN A 130 -13.41 -0.98 7.23
CA GLN A 130 -14.77 -1.34 6.93
C GLN A 130 -15.74 -0.17 7.18
N PRO A 131 -16.82 -0.03 6.40
CA PRO A 131 -17.80 1.04 6.57
C PRO A 131 -18.55 0.99 7.90
N ASP A 132 -18.60 -0.17 8.55
CA ASP A 132 -19.17 -0.41 9.87
C ASP A 132 -18.12 -0.28 10.99
N TRP A 133 -16.89 0.19 10.69
CA TRP A 133 -15.86 0.35 11.70
C TRP A 133 -16.31 1.33 12.80
N ILE A 134 -16.20 0.87 14.04
CA ILE A 134 -16.47 1.61 15.28
C ILE A 134 -15.14 1.81 15.99
N LEU A 135 -14.95 2.99 16.60
CA LEU A 135 -13.75 3.31 17.37
C LEU A 135 -13.60 2.34 18.56
N PRO A 136 -12.53 1.50 18.60
CA PRO A 136 -12.27 0.63 19.74
C PRO A 136 -11.88 1.42 21.00
N ASP A 137 -12.16 0.87 22.19
CA ASP A 137 -11.88 1.56 23.46
C ASP A 137 -10.39 1.87 23.67
N ASP A 138 -9.50 0.96 23.27
CA ASP A 138 -8.04 1.16 23.21
C ASP A 138 -7.63 2.45 22.47
N TYR A 139 -8.37 2.79 21.41
CA TYR A 139 -8.05 3.90 20.51
C TYR A 139 -8.59 5.20 21.10
N ARG A 140 -9.76 5.13 21.75
CA ARG A 140 -10.37 6.20 22.52
C ARG A 140 -9.49 6.60 23.71
N GLU A 141 -8.98 5.63 24.46
CA GLU A 141 -8.11 5.87 25.61
C GLU A 141 -6.78 6.51 25.17
N TYR A 142 -6.22 6.06 24.04
CA TYR A 142 -5.03 6.66 23.48
C TYR A 142 -5.22 8.14 23.10
N CYS A 143 -6.36 8.50 22.51
CA CYS A 143 -6.70 9.90 22.23
C CYS A 143 -6.77 10.75 23.50
N LYS A 144 -7.54 10.29 24.50
CA LYS A 144 -7.69 11.01 25.77
C LYS A 144 -6.35 11.20 26.49
N THR A 145 -5.47 10.20 26.44
CA THR A 145 -4.17 10.23 27.12
C THR A 145 -3.16 11.14 26.42
N LYS A 146 -3.12 11.13 25.07
CA LYS A 146 -2.09 11.87 24.32
C LYS A 146 -2.52 13.28 23.94
N ARG A 147 -3.81 13.51 23.74
CA ARG A 147 -4.38 14.82 23.35
C ARG A 147 -5.78 14.96 23.97
N PRO A 148 -5.90 15.31 25.26
CA PRO A 148 -7.19 15.55 25.90
C PRO A 148 -7.99 16.68 25.25
N ASP A 149 -7.34 17.54 24.44
CA ASP A 149 -7.98 18.63 23.68
C ASP A 149 -8.88 18.14 22.52
N LEU A 150 -8.72 16.89 22.08
CA LEU A 150 -9.45 16.32 20.94
C LEU A 150 -10.66 15.51 21.41
N CYS A 151 -11.80 15.68 20.73
CA CYS A 151 -12.96 14.80 20.91
C CYS A 151 -12.72 13.46 20.19
N PRO A 152 -12.62 12.32 20.91
CA PRO A 152 -12.27 11.04 20.29
C PRO A 152 -13.26 10.58 19.21
N ASP A 153 -14.56 10.84 19.43
CA ASP A 153 -15.62 10.43 18.50
C ASP A 153 -15.57 11.22 17.19
N ALA A 154 -15.44 12.55 17.29
CA ALA A 154 -15.34 13.40 16.09
C ALA A 154 -14.07 13.12 15.27
N THR A 155 -12.93 12.87 15.94
CA THR A 155 -11.69 12.47 15.25
C THR A 155 -11.84 11.09 14.58
N ALA A 156 -12.63 10.19 15.17
CA ALA A 156 -12.87 8.86 14.60
C ALA A 156 -13.74 8.90 13.35
N GLU A 157 -14.75 9.76 13.32
CA GLU A 157 -15.57 10.01 12.13
C GLU A 157 -14.71 10.58 10.98
N ASN A 158 -13.91 11.62 11.25
CA ASN A 158 -12.99 12.19 10.25
C ASN A 158 -12.02 11.15 9.68
N PHE A 159 -11.46 10.31 10.56
CA PHE A 159 -10.59 9.21 10.16
C PHE A 159 -11.32 8.21 9.28
N LYS A 160 -12.53 7.81 9.69
CA LYS A 160 -13.36 6.87 8.95
C LYS A 160 -13.71 7.39 7.55
N ASP A 161 -14.20 8.61 7.45
CA ASP A 161 -14.57 9.23 6.16
C ASP A 161 -13.37 9.36 5.23
N TYR A 162 -12.21 9.77 5.75
CA TYR A 162 -10.97 9.86 4.98
C TYR A 162 -10.57 8.49 4.40
N PHE A 163 -10.56 7.44 5.22
CA PHE A 163 -10.11 6.13 4.77
C PHE A 163 -11.13 5.37 3.92
N ILE A 164 -12.43 5.61 4.12
CA ILE A 164 -13.49 5.07 3.25
C ILE A 164 -13.45 5.74 1.87
N GLY A 165 -13.30 7.07 1.83
CA GLY A 165 -13.25 7.85 0.60
C GLY A 165 -11.99 7.62 -0.22
N GLU A 166 -10.83 7.48 0.44
CA GLU A 166 -9.55 7.28 -0.25
C GLU A 166 -9.26 5.80 -0.59
N GLY A 167 -9.98 4.85 0.03
CA GLY A 167 -9.87 3.42 -0.27
C GLY A 167 -8.52 2.79 0.09
N LYS A 168 -7.74 3.42 0.99
CA LYS A 168 -6.41 2.93 1.36
C LYS A 168 -6.46 1.65 2.20
N LEU A 169 -5.53 0.75 1.89
CA LEU A 169 -5.30 -0.51 2.59
C LEU A 169 -4.16 -0.34 3.61
N MET A 170 -4.43 -0.58 4.90
CA MET A 170 -3.44 -0.45 5.99
C MET A 170 -3.16 -1.79 6.66
N MET A 171 -1.90 -2.03 7.03
CA MET A 171 -1.50 -3.24 7.78
C MET A 171 -1.87 -3.16 9.25
N ASP A 172 -1.85 -1.95 9.82
CA ASP A 172 -2.03 -1.73 11.25
C ASP A 172 -2.86 -0.46 11.45
N TRP A 173 -4.16 -0.67 11.65
CA TRP A 173 -5.11 0.42 11.90
C TRP A 173 -4.82 1.13 13.23
N LYS A 174 -4.25 0.45 14.24
CA LYS A 174 -3.90 1.05 15.54
C LYS A 174 -2.77 2.04 15.38
N ARG A 175 -1.69 1.63 14.71
CA ARG A 175 -0.54 2.51 14.44
C ARG A 175 -0.89 3.66 13.49
N THR A 176 -1.80 3.42 12.55
CA THR A 176 -2.32 4.45 11.64
C THR A 176 -3.15 5.48 12.40
N TRP A 177 -4.06 5.03 13.27
CA TRP A 177 -4.82 5.87 14.18
C TRP A 177 -3.92 6.70 15.11
N GLN A 178 -2.94 6.07 15.76
CA GLN A 178 -2.03 6.78 16.64
C GLN A 178 -1.22 7.88 15.93
N ARG A 179 -0.82 7.64 14.67
CA ARG A 179 -0.16 8.65 13.82
C ARG A 179 -1.13 9.75 13.40
N TRP A 180 -2.37 9.39 13.08
CA TRP A 180 -3.44 10.33 12.76
C TRP A 180 -3.68 11.29 13.92
N VAL A 181 -3.92 10.78 15.13
CA VAL A 181 -4.14 11.58 16.35
C VAL A 181 -2.96 12.50 16.69
N ARG A 182 -1.73 12.10 16.37
CA ARG A 182 -0.53 12.94 16.56
C ARG A 182 -0.43 14.08 15.54
N LYS A 183 -0.96 13.86 14.33
CA LYS A 183 -0.94 14.84 13.22
C LYS A 183 -2.21 15.66 13.14
N GLU A 184 -3.30 15.21 13.76
CA GLU A 184 -4.57 15.90 13.82
C GLU A 184 -4.32 17.27 14.48
N HIS A 185 -4.38 18.32 13.65
CA HIS A 185 -4.43 19.67 14.18
C HIS A 185 -5.70 19.73 15.01
N GLY A 186 -5.54 20.13 16.28
CA GLY A 186 -6.64 20.24 17.21
C GLY A 186 -7.80 20.91 16.49
N THR A 187 -8.95 20.25 16.40
CA THR A 187 -10.20 20.99 16.26
C THR A 187 -10.41 21.68 17.60
N THR A 188 -9.56 22.67 17.90
CA THR A 188 -10.06 23.81 18.64
C THR A 188 -11.20 24.33 17.80
N ARG A 189 -12.41 23.86 18.05
CA ARG A 189 -13.53 24.79 18.14
C ARG A 189 -13.10 25.76 19.23
N LYS A 190 -12.33 26.76 18.82
CA LYS A 190 -12.11 27.97 19.59
C LYS A 190 -13.51 28.49 19.84
N ALA A 191 -13.99 28.38 21.08
CA ALA A 191 -15.04 29.25 21.54
C ALA A 191 -14.51 30.69 21.39
N GLY A 192 -15.11 31.48 20.49
CA GLY A 192 -14.87 32.92 20.27
C GLY A 192 -13.59 33.27 19.48
N ASN A 193 -13.60 34.15 18.48
CA ASN A 193 -14.42 35.35 18.32
C ASN A 193 -14.64 35.67 16.83
N GLY A 194 -15.89 35.77 16.43
CA GLY A 194 -16.34 36.08 15.08
C GLY A 194 -17.86 36.12 15.07
N ALA A 195 -18.43 37.17 15.65
CA ALA A 195 -19.87 37.39 15.66
C ALA A 195 -20.38 37.53 14.22
N SER A 196 -21.06 36.50 13.74
CA SER A 196 -22.05 36.62 12.67
C SER A 196 -23.21 35.70 13.02
N THR A 197 -24.07 36.19 13.89
CA THR A 197 -25.38 35.61 14.17
C THR A 197 -26.23 35.72 12.91
N ARG A 198 -26.24 34.66 12.09
CA ARG A 198 -27.26 34.47 11.06
C ARG A 198 -28.42 33.73 11.69
N THR A 199 -29.38 34.49 12.21
CA THR A 199 -30.67 33.96 12.66
C THR A 199 -31.35 33.29 11.47
N VAL A 200 -31.45 31.96 11.50
CA VAL A 200 -32.27 31.21 10.57
C VAL A 200 -33.72 31.49 10.96
N GLN A 201 -34.37 32.43 10.28
CA GLN A 201 -35.82 32.61 10.38
C GLN A 201 -36.51 31.38 9.78
N THR A 202 -37.38 30.76 10.57
CA THR A 202 -38.24 29.66 10.13
C THR A 202 -39.26 30.15 9.09
N PRO A 203 -39.76 29.31 8.18
CA PRO A 203 -40.72 29.72 7.14
C PRO A 203 -42.02 30.35 7.68
N ALA A 204 -42.39 30.07 8.93
CA ALA A 204 -43.53 30.68 9.61
C ALA A 204 -43.29 32.18 9.95
N ASP A 205 -42.07 32.55 10.34
CA ASP A 205 -41.73 33.93 10.74
C ASP A 205 -41.74 34.90 9.55
N ARG A 206 -41.41 34.42 8.35
CA ARG A 206 -41.47 35.22 7.11
C ARG A 206 -42.90 35.58 6.70
N HIS A 207 -43.89 34.78 7.08
CA HIS A 207 -45.29 35.05 6.74
C HIS A 207 -45.88 36.13 7.64
N GLU A 208 -45.60 36.10 8.96
CA GLU A 208 -46.07 37.15 9.89
C GLU A 208 -45.45 38.51 9.61
N GLU A 209 -44.16 38.58 9.24
CA GLU A 209 -43.50 39.86 8.92
C GLU A 209 -44.04 40.47 7.61
N ALA A 210 -44.41 39.65 6.63
CA ALA A 210 -45.02 40.10 5.38
C ALA A 210 -46.46 40.61 5.56
N VAL A 211 -47.21 40.05 6.52
CA VAL A 211 -48.57 40.50 6.86
C VAL A 211 -48.54 41.85 7.60
N ARG A 212 -47.58 42.08 8.50
CA ARG A 212 -47.42 43.38 9.19
C ARG A 212 -47.05 44.51 8.23
N ARG A 213 -46.12 44.29 7.29
CA ARG A 213 -45.73 45.32 6.30
C ARG A 213 -46.89 45.74 5.37
N ARG A 214 -47.86 44.86 5.13
CA ARG A 214 -49.07 45.20 4.36
C ARG A 214 -50.07 46.02 5.17
N GLN A 215 -50.09 45.93 6.51
CA GLN A 215 -50.96 46.75 7.35
C GLN A 215 -50.42 48.17 7.55
N ASP A 216 -49.10 48.34 7.68
CA ASP A 216 -48.49 49.68 7.83
C ASP A 216 -48.51 50.51 6.54
N SER A 217 -48.56 49.87 5.37
CA SER A 217 -48.65 50.55 4.07
C SER A 217 -50.04 51.16 3.78
N ASN A 218 -51.04 50.88 4.61
CA ASN A 218 -52.43 51.32 4.41
C ASN A 218 -52.91 52.30 5.48
N ALA A 219 -52.00 52.91 6.24
CA ALA A 219 -52.34 53.99 7.16
C ALA A 219 -52.58 55.29 6.38
N PRO A 220 -53.77 55.91 6.47
CA PRO A 220 -54.06 57.15 5.77
C PRO A 220 -53.25 58.29 6.39
N LEU A 221 -52.62 59.10 5.54
CA LEU A 221 -52.01 60.36 5.93
C LEU A 221 -53.12 61.31 6.40
N GLY A 222 -53.24 61.47 7.71
CA GLY A 222 -54.06 62.49 8.36
C GLY A 222 -53.35 63.83 8.43
#